data_AF-A0A942SGX9-F1
#
_entry.id   AF-A0A942SGX9-F1
#
_cell.length_a   1.000
_cell.length_b   1.000
_cell.length_c   1.000
_cell.angle_alpha   90.00
_cell.angle_beta   90.00
_cell.angle_gamma   90.00
#
_symmetry.space_group_name_H-M   'P 1'
#
loop_
_entity.id
_entity.type
_entity.pdbx_description
1 polymer ?
#
loop_
_entity_poly.entity_id
_entity_poly.type
_entity_poly.pdbx_seq_one_letter_code
_entity_poly.pdbx_strand_id
1 'polypeptide(L)'
;IEYFFEEFMGREARGPVKVLEAPGHSFSDVAAKVAHIVNLETVEDLAQTINREIHPLRFRANIYLTGWKPWSEFELIGKTIRAGGTELKITKRVVRCAATEVNPETAERDIDIPEAIWRKTGETDLGVYARVVTAGKISAGDKVEILG
;
A
#
# COMPACT_ATOMS: atom_id res chain seq x y z
N ILE A 1 -7.06 9.55 23.78
CA ILE A 1 -6.98 8.30 22.98
C ILE A 1 -7.30 7.11 23.88
N GLU A 2 -6.55 6.88 24.96
CA GLU A 2 -6.78 5.77 25.90
C GLU A 2 -8.22 5.73 26.42
N TYR A 3 -8.72 6.83 26.99
CA TYR A 3 -10.10 6.94 27.46
C TYR A 3 -11.16 6.57 26.39
N PHE A 4 -10.96 7.00 25.15
CA PHE A 4 -11.88 6.66 24.05
C PHE A 4 -11.92 5.15 23.82
N PHE A 5 -10.77 4.48 23.78
CA PHE A 5 -10.71 3.04 23.58
C PHE A 5 -11.22 2.26 24.80
N GLU A 6 -10.98 2.74 26.02
CA GLU A 6 -11.56 2.14 27.24
C GLU A 6 -13.09 2.19 27.20
N GLU A 7 -13.67 3.34 26.84
CA GLU A 7 -15.11 3.50 26.74
C GLU A 7 -15.69 2.67 25.58
N PHE A 8 -15.07 2.73 24.40
CA PHE A 8 -15.52 2.03 23.20
C PHE A 8 -15.47 0.51 23.35
N MET A 9 -14.36 -0.04 23.87
CA MET A 9 -14.20 -1.48 24.04
C MET A 9 -14.93 -2.01 25.29
N GLY A 10 -15.13 -1.16 26.30
CA GLY A 10 -15.77 -1.54 27.55
C GLY A 10 -15.12 -2.79 28.17
N ARG A 11 -15.90 -3.87 28.33
CA ARG A 11 -15.41 -5.12 28.92
C ARG A 11 -14.40 -5.87 28.03
N GLU A 12 -14.36 -5.58 26.73
CA GLU A 12 -13.42 -6.22 25.80
C GLU A 12 -11.98 -5.72 25.98
N ALA A 13 -11.78 -4.55 26.60
CA ALA A 13 -10.45 -3.99 26.85
C ALA A 13 -9.57 -4.88 27.75
N ARG A 14 -10.20 -5.77 28.55
CA ARG A 14 -9.52 -6.68 29.49
C ARG A 14 -8.55 -5.97 30.44
N GLY A 15 -8.84 -4.73 30.81
CA GLY A 15 -8.04 -3.90 31.70
C GLY A 15 -7.92 -2.46 31.20
N PRO A 16 -7.17 -1.60 31.92
CA PRO A 16 -6.90 -0.24 31.49
C PRO A 16 -6.13 -0.23 30.15
N VAL A 17 -6.56 0.59 29.21
CA VAL A 17 -5.90 0.72 27.90
C VAL A 17 -4.75 1.72 28.03
N LYS A 18 -3.59 1.36 27.47
CA LYS A 18 -2.42 2.23 27.46
C LYS A 18 -1.84 2.37 26.06
N VAL A 19 -1.54 3.59 25.65
CA VAL A 19 -0.75 3.88 24.46
C VAL A 19 0.71 3.64 24.80
N LEU A 20 1.37 2.80 24.00
CA LEU A 20 2.76 2.45 24.16
C LEU A 20 3.58 3.01 23.00
N GLU A 21 4.81 3.40 23.30
CA GLU A 21 5.78 3.84 22.31
C GLU A 21 6.91 2.82 22.21
N ALA A 22 7.36 2.54 20.98
CA ALA A 22 8.51 1.70 20.70
C ALA A 22 9.46 2.43 19.74
N PRO A 23 10.36 3.30 20.25
CA PRO A 23 11.25 4.09 19.41
C PRO A 23 12.07 3.19 18.48
N GLY A 24 12.07 3.54 17.19
CA GLY A 24 12.81 2.79 16.17
C GLY A 24 12.10 1.54 15.62
N HIS A 25 11.02 1.08 16.25
CA HIS A 25 10.20 -0.01 15.75
C HIS A 25 9.32 0.44 14.57
N SER A 26 9.06 -0.45 13.62
CA SER A 26 8.10 -0.24 12.53
C SER A 26 6.87 -1.07 12.79
N PHE A 27 5.72 -0.42 12.96
CA PHE A 27 4.42 -1.09 13.14
C PHE A 27 3.74 -1.44 11.80
N SER A 28 4.52 -1.60 10.73
CA SER A 28 4.05 -2.07 9.43
C SER A 28 4.25 -3.58 9.30
N ASP A 29 3.70 -4.16 8.23
CA ASP A 29 3.82 -5.60 7.95
C ASP A 29 5.26 -6.05 7.65
N VAL A 30 6.20 -5.12 7.51
CA VAL A 30 7.62 -5.38 7.22
C VAL A 30 8.54 -4.57 8.13
N ALA A 31 9.60 -5.19 8.63
CA ALA A 31 10.57 -4.52 9.50
C ALA A 31 11.34 -3.36 8.81
N ALA A 32 11.47 -3.44 7.48
CA ALA A 32 12.13 -2.39 6.70
C ALA A 32 11.26 -1.14 6.64
N LYS A 33 11.87 0.04 6.84
CA LYS A 33 11.21 1.34 6.70
C LYS A 33 11.05 1.68 5.22
N VAL A 34 9.90 1.32 4.66
CA VAL A 34 9.58 1.48 3.24
C VAL A 34 8.22 2.14 3.06
N ALA A 35 8.05 2.87 1.96
CA ALA A 35 6.76 3.31 1.46
C ALA A 35 6.21 2.28 0.47
N HIS A 36 4.90 2.03 0.51
CA HIS A 36 4.19 1.22 -0.46
C HIS A 36 3.61 2.12 -1.56
N ILE A 37 3.89 1.77 -2.81
CA ILE A 37 3.45 2.51 -4.00
C ILE A 37 2.58 1.60 -4.85
N VAL A 38 1.42 2.11 -5.27
CA VAL A 38 0.48 1.42 -6.17
C VAL A 38 0.20 2.27 -7.40
N ASN A 39 0.17 1.64 -8.56
CA ASN A 39 -0.22 2.27 -9.81
C ASN A 39 -1.74 2.09 -10.03
N LEU A 40 -2.48 3.18 -10.22
CA LEU A 40 -3.93 3.13 -10.37
C LEU A 40 -4.35 2.44 -11.66
N GLU A 41 -3.56 2.55 -12.73
CA GLU A 41 -3.84 1.83 -13.97
C GLU A 41 -3.65 0.30 -13.81
N THR A 42 -2.77 -0.15 -12.90
CA THR A 42 -2.68 -1.58 -12.52
C THR A 42 -3.95 -2.06 -11.81
N VAL A 43 -4.51 -1.23 -10.92
CA VAL A 43 -5.75 -1.55 -10.20
C VAL A 43 -6.93 -1.65 -11.18
N GLU A 44 -7.03 -0.71 -12.11
CA GLU A 44 -8.06 -0.69 -13.14
C GLU A 44 -7.98 -1.92 -14.07
N ASP A 45 -6.77 -2.28 -14.52
CA ASP A 45 -6.57 -3.47 -15.37
C ASP A 45 -6.86 -4.79 -14.63
N LEU A 46 -6.67 -4.83 -13.31
CA LEU A 46 -7.13 -5.94 -12.48
C LEU A 46 -8.67 -5.94 -12.35
N ALA A 47 -9.28 -4.78 -12.12
CA ALA A 47 -10.74 -4.62 -12.00
C ALA A 47 -11.47 -5.11 -13.26
N GLN A 48 -10.92 -4.80 -14.44
CA GLN A 48 -11.43 -5.28 -15.72
C GLN A 48 -11.37 -6.81 -15.86
N THR A 49 -10.33 -7.44 -15.30
CA THR A 49 -10.16 -8.91 -15.36
C THR A 49 -11.26 -9.65 -14.59
N ILE A 50 -11.77 -9.05 -13.51
CA ILE A 50 -12.87 -9.61 -12.70
C ILE A 50 -14.23 -8.95 -12.97
N ASN A 51 -14.30 -8.04 -13.95
CA ASN A 51 -15.48 -7.24 -14.30
C ASN A 51 -16.16 -6.61 -13.06
N ARG A 52 -15.34 -6.02 -12.17
CA ARG A 52 -15.81 -5.41 -10.92
C ARG A 52 -14.87 -4.30 -10.50
N GLU A 53 -15.43 -3.20 -10.02
CA GLU A 53 -14.66 -2.09 -9.46
C GLU A 53 -13.86 -2.53 -8.22
N ILE A 54 -12.59 -2.13 -8.16
CA ILE A 54 -11.70 -2.39 -7.03
C ILE A 54 -11.32 -1.06 -6.39
N HIS A 55 -11.80 -0.81 -5.18
CA HIS A 55 -11.44 0.39 -4.43
C HIS A 55 -9.92 0.42 -4.14
N PRO A 56 -9.15 1.44 -4.59
CA PRO A 56 -7.68 1.44 -4.45
C PRO A 56 -7.17 1.39 -3.01
N LEU A 57 -7.94 1.93 -2.05
CA LEU A 57 -7.59 1.87 -0.62
C LEU A 57 -7.48 0.45 -0.03
N ARG A 58 -8.01 -0.58 -0.71
CA ARG A 58 -7.80 -2.00 -0.33
C ARG A 58 -6.31 -2.35 -0.23
N PHE A 59 -5.47 -1.71 -1.05
CA PHE A 59 -4.02 -1.97 -1.09
C PHE A 59 -3.23 -1.23 -0.02
N ARG A 60 -3.84 -0.24 0.67
CA ARG A 60 -3.24 0.53 1.76
C ARG A 60 -1.88 1.12 1.37
N ALA A 61 -1.79 1.69 0.17
CA ALA A 61 -0.56 2.31 -0.31
C ALA A 61 -0.34 3.68 0.34
N ASN A 62 0.92 4.07 0.47
CA ASN A 62 1.27 5.43 0.88
C ASN A 62 1.18 6.41 -0.29
N ILE A 63 1.51 5.94 -1.50
CA ILE A 63 1.54 6.74 -2.72
C ILE A 63 0.78 5.99 -3.81
N TYR A 64 -0.12 6.70 -4.48
CA TYR A 64 -0.80 6.22 -5.68
C TYR A 64 -0.26 6.97 -6.89
N LEU A 65 0.19 6.22 -7.90
CA LEU A 65 0.66 6.73 -9.19
C LEU A 65 -0.48 6.68 -10.20
N THR A 66 -0.45 7.59 -11.18
CA THR A 66 -1.35 7.59 -12.33
C THR A 66 -0.61 8.05 -13.59
N GLY A 67 -1.16 7.74 -14.75
CA GLY A 67 -0.61 8.05 -16.08
C GLY A 67 0.43 7.04 -16.54
N TRP A 68 0.56 5.91 -15.85
CA TRP A 68 1.56 4.88 -16.13
C TRP A 68 0.88 3.69 -16.82
N LYS A 69 1.65 2.91 -17.58
CA LYS A 69 1.11 1.66 -18.13
C LYS A 69 0.82 0.70 -16.97
N PRO A 70 -0.28 -0.08 -17.00
CA PRO A 70 -0.51 -1.12 -16.01
C PRO A 70 0.73 -2.00 -15.82
N TRP A 71 1.05 -2.33 -14.57
CA TRP A 71 2.17 -3.17 -14.13
C TRP A 71 3.58 -2.61 -14.37
N SER A 72 3.73 -1.45 -15.02
CA SER A 72 5.04 -0.88 -15.34
C SER A 72 5.86 -0.47 -14.12
N GLU A 73 5.24 -0.31 -12.94
CA GLU A 73 5.94 -0.09 -11.68
C GLU A 73 6.92 -1.23 -11.35
N PHE A 74 6.69 -2.44 -11.86
CA PHE A 74 7.60 -3.57 -11.68
C PHE A 74 8.90 -3.46 -12.49
N GLU A 75 8.93 -2.66 -13.55
CA GLU A 75 10.16 -2.40 -14.33
C GLU A 75 11.11 -1.46 -13.58
N LEU A 76 10.63 -0.83 -12.51
CA LEU A 76 11.42 0.05 -11.67
C LEU A 76 12.17 -0.63 -10.55
N ILE A 77 12.00 -1.94 -10.33
CA ILE A 77 12.77 -2.62 -9.27
C ILE A 77 14.26 -2.36 -9.48
N GLY A 78 14.92 -1.82 -8.46
CA GLY A 78 16.33 -1.45 -8.54
C GLY A 78 16.61 -0.09 -9.20
N LYS A 79 15.60 0.70 -9.57
CA LYS A 79 15.72 2.10 -10.05
C LYS A 79 15.33 3.09 -8.94
N THR A 80 15.79 4.33 -9.09
CA THR A 80 15.39 5.42 -8.19
C THR A 80 14.40 6.32 -8.93
N ILE A 81 13.34 6.74 -8.25
CA ILE A 81 12.43 7.76 -8.76
C ILE A 81 12.51 9.01 -7.90
N ARG A 82 12.22 10.17 -8.48
CA ARG A 82 12.04 11.43 -7.77
C ARG A 82 10.59 11.87 -7.85
N ALA A 83 10.04 12.30 -6.72
CA ALA A 83 8.76 12.98 -6.64
C ALA A 83 8.91 14.17 -5.70
N GLY A 84 8.59 15.38 -6.18
CA GLY A 84 8.87 16.61 -5.45
C GLY A 84 10.35 16.71 -5.04
N GLY A 85 10.61 16.92 -3.76
CA GLY A 85 11.97 16.96 -3.20
C GLY A 85 12.51 15.62 -2.71
N THR A 86 11.80 14.51 -2.95
CA THR A 86 12.11 13.20 -2.37
C THR A 86 12.61 12.22 -3.42
N GLU A 87 13.63 11.45 -3.08
CA GLU A 87 14.12 10.36 -3.93
C GLU A 87 13.86 9.00 -3.27
N LEU A 88 13.28 8.09 -4.04
CA LEU A 88 12.79 6.79 -3.60
C LEU A 88 13.42 5.68 -4.45
N LYS A 89 14.17 4.78 -3.81
CA LYS A 89 14.69 3.57 -4.46
C LYS A 89 13.61 2.50 -4.41
N ILE A 90 13.14 2.03 -5.56
CA ILE A 90 12.20 0.91 -5.62
C ILE A 90 12.96 -0.39 -5.36
N THR A 91 12.51 -1.19 -4.40
CA THR A 91 13.29 -2.32 -3.86
C THR A 91 12.72 -3.69 -4.18
N LYS A 92 11.41 -3.87 -4.09
CA LYS A 92 10.75 -5.17 -4.31
C LYS A 92 9.26 -5.01 -4.63
N ARG A 93 8.67 -6.05 -5.21
CA ARG A 93 7.21 -6.18 -5.37
C ARG A 93 6.52 -6.46 -4.03
N VAL A 94 5.22 -6.19 -3.96
CA VAL A 94 4.41 -6.41 -2.76
C VAL A 94 3.42 -7.56 -2.98
N VAL A 95 3.69 -8.68 -2.30
CA VAL A 95 2.75 -9.81 -2.20
C VAL A 95 1.48 -9.35 -1.49
N ARG A 96 0.32 -9.61 -2.10
CA ARG A 96 -0.99 -9.29 -1.52
C ARG A 96 -1.58 -10.51 -0.81
N CYS A 97 -2.04 -10.27 0.42
CA CYS A 97 -2.75 -11.26 1.25
C CYS A 97 -4.23 -10.93 1.36
N ALA A 98 -4.99 -11.78 2.06
CA ALA A 98 -6.43 -11.65 2.28
C ALA A 98 -6.89 -10.30 2.89
N ALA A 99 -5.98 -9.49 3.44
CA ALA A 99 -6.30 -8.15 3.90
C ALA A 99 -6.88 -7.25 2.78
N THR A 100 -6.53 -7.49 1.51
CA THR A 100 -7.10 -6.74 0.37
C THR A 100 -8.54 -7.11 0.04
N GLU A 101 -9.05 -8.22 0.58
CA GLU A 101 -10.43 -8.67 0.34
C GLU A 101 -11.45 -7.79 1.06
N VAL A 102 -11.03 -7.09 2.11
CA VAL A 102 -11.88 -6.25 2.94
C VAL A 102 -12.26 -4.98 2.21
N ASN A 103 -13.56 -4.76 2.04
CA ASN A 103 -14.13 -3.53 1.54
C ASN A 103 -13.90 -2.39 2.55
N PRO A 104 -13.27 -1.28 2.14
CA PRO A 104 -12.94 -0.19 3.07
C PRO A 104 -14.16 0.57 3.60
N GLU A 105 -15.32 0.47 2.94
CA GLU A 105 -16.56 1.13 3.36
C GLU A 105 -17.43 0.23 4.24
N THR A 106 -17.58 -1.05 3.87
CA THR A 106 -18.50 -1.99 4.56
C THR A 106 -17.82 -2.92 5.56
N ALA A 107 -16.48 -3.01 5.53
CA ALA A 107 -15.67 -3.97 6.28
C ALA A 107 -15.92 -5.46 5.95
N GLU A 108 -16.71 -5.75 4.92
CA GLU A 108 -16.96 -7.12 4.46
C GLU A 108 -15.83 -7.63 3.55
N ARG A 109 -15.57 -8.94 3.58
CA ARG A 109 -14.70 -9.57 2.58
C ARG A 109 -15.52 -9.93 1.36
N ASP A 110 -15.36 -9.17 0.29
CA ASP A 110 -16.27 -9.20 -0.85
C ASP A 110 -15.60 -9.52 -2.19
N ILE A 111 -14.27 -9.39 -2.31
CA ILE A 111 -13.49 -9.69 -3.52
C ILE A 111 -12.25 -10.48 -3.14
N ASP A 112 -12.05 -11.66 -3.74
CA ASP A 112 -10.77 -12.40 -3.64
C ASP A 112 -9.70 -11.76 -4.53
N ILE A 113 -9.11 -10.67 -4.03
CA ILE A 113 -8.09 -9.89 -4.75
C ILE A 113 -6.81 -10.72 -5.00
N PRO A 114 -6.26 -11.49 -4.04
CA PRO A 114 -5.10 -12.33 -4.31
C PRO A 114 -5.32 -13.33 -5.44
N GLU A 115 -6.46 -14.03 -5.46
CA GLU A 115 -6.81 -14.96 -6.54
C GLU A 115 -6.96 -14.23 -7.88
N ALA A 116 -7.55 -13.03 -7.89
CA ALA A 116 -7.68 -12.22 -9.10
C ALA A 116 -6.32 -11.84 -9.70
N ILE A 117 -5.35 -11.45 -8.85
CA ILE A 117 -3.98 -11.14 -9.29
C ILE A 117 -3.29 -12.40 -9.83
N TRP A 118 -3.45 -13.53 -9.14
CA TRP A 118 -2.86 -14.80 -9.52
C TRP A 118 -3.36 -15.29 -10.88
N ARG A 119 -4.67 -15.25 -11.12
CA ARG A 119 -5.25 -15.64 -12.42
C ARG A 119 -4.72 -14.81 -13.58
N LYS A 120 -4.37 -13.54 -13.34
CA LYS A 120 -3.88 -12.63 -14.37
C LYS A 120 -2.38 -12.74 -14.62
N THR A 121 -1.60 -12.96 -13.56
CA THR A 121 -0.13 -12.78 -13.62
C THR A 121 0.67 -14.05 -13.30
N GLY A 122 0.04 -15.07 -12.71
CA GLY A 122 0.70 -16.24 -12.14
C GLY A 122 1.31 -16.00 -10.75
N GLU A 123 1.23 -14.78 -10.24
CA GLU A 123 1.78 -14.33 -8.94
C GLU A 123 0.71 -13.58 -8.13
N THR A 124 1.00 -13.25 -6.88
CA THR A 124 0.08 -12.46 -6.01
C THR A 124 0.59 -11.04 -5.74
N ASP A 125 1.53 -10.57 -6.56
CA ASP A 125 2.16 -9.26 -6.42
C ASP A 125 1.31 -8.12 -7.01
N LEU A 126 1.12 -7.04 -6.26
CA LEU A 126 0.59 -5.78 -6.78
C LEU A 126 1.15 -4.61 -5.98
N GLY A 127 1.73 -3.64 -6.70
CA GLY A 127 2.46 -2.53 -6.11
C GLY A 127 3.90 -2.86 -5.76
N VAL A 128 4.66 -1.84 -5.37
CA VAL A 128 6.09 -1.94 -5.06
C VAL A 128 6.43 -1.24 -3.74
N TYR A 129 7.44 -1.74 -3.07
CA TYR A 129 8.05 -1.05 -1.94
C TYR A 129 9.19 -0.13 -2.40
N ALA A 130 9.30 1.01 -1.73
CA ALA A 130 10.34 1.99 -1.97
C ALA A 130 11.02 2.43 -0.67
N ARG A 131 12.34 2.56 -0.68
CA ARG A 131 13.12 3.16 0.41
C ARG A 131 13.41 4.62 0.09
N VAL A 132 13.24 5.51 1.06
CA VAL A 132 13.69 6.90 0.97
C VAL A 132 15.22 6.94 0.92
N VAL A 133 15.77 7.49 -0.16
CA VAL A 133 17.20 7.73 -0.35
C VAL A 133 17.55 9.16 0.03
N THR A 134 16.75 10.11 -0.44
CA THR A 134 16.86 11.53 -0.14
C THR A 134 15.53 11.99 0.43
N ALA A 135 15.55 12.49 1.67
CA ALA A 135 14.35 12.97 2.34
C ALA A 135 13.91 14.32 1.76
N GLY A 136 12.60 14.51 1.65
CA GLY A 136 12.01 15.74 1.16
C GLY A 136 10.50 15.73 1.34
N LYS A 137 9.84 16.68 0.68
CA LYS A 137 8.38 16.75 0.63
C LYS A 137 7.88 16.13 -0.67
N ILE A 138 6.80 15.36 -0.58
CA ILE A 138 5.96 14.90 -1.69
C ILE A 138 4.59 15.54 -1.51
N SER A 139 3.99 16.02 -2.58
CA SER A 139 2.62 16.52 -2.64
C SER A 139 1.84 15.81 -3.74
N ALA A 140 0.51 15.69 -3.58
CA ALA A 140 -0.34 15.20 -4.66
C ALA A 140 -0.19 16.09 -5.90
N GLY A 141 -0.04 15.48 -7.06
CA GLY A 141 0.22 16.18 -8.33
C GLY A 141 1.70 16.38 -8.67
N ASP A 142 2.63 16.05 -7.78
CA ASP A 142 4.05 16.04 -8.13
C ASP A 142 4.33 15.05 -9.26
N LYS A 143 5.09 15.50 -10.27
CA LYS A 143 5.55 14.63 -11.35
C LYS A 143 6.58 13.64 -10.82
N VAL A 144 6.52 12.42 -11.34
CA VAL A 144 7.49 11.37 -11.03
C VAL A 144 8.51 11.28 -12.16
N GLU A 145 9.78 11.42 -11.81
CA GLU A 145 10.92 11.28 -12.72
C GLU A 145 11.69 10.01 -12.39
N ILE A 146 12.04 9.20 -13.39
CA ILE A 146 12.91 8.04 -13.22
C ILE A 146 14.36 8.53 -13.31
N LEU A 147 15.14 8.32 -12.25
CA LEU A 147 16.55 8.66 -12.20
C LEU A 147 17.38 7.47 -12.71
N GLY A 148 18.24 7.76 -13.69
CA GLY A 148 19.15 6.80 -14.33
C GLY A 148 20.19 6.23 -13.38
#